data_AF-A0A3B8RV43-F1
#
_entry.id   AF-A0A3B8RV43-F1
#
_cell.length_a   1.000
_cell.length_b   1.000
_cell.length_c   1.000
_cell.angle_alpha   90.00
_cell.angle_beta   90.00
_cell.angle_gamma   90.00
#
_symmetry.space_group_name_H-M   'P 1'
#
loop_
_entity.id
_entity.type
_entity.pdbx_description
1 polymer ?
#
loop_
_entity_poly.entity_id
_entity_poly.type
_entity_poly.pdbx_seq_one_letter_code
_entity_poly.pdbx_strand_id
1 'polypeptide(L)'
;MKKLGDYKKLTDALLSKGFSSSNIVHKFHYKSIPGIDIIPFGKISLNTSSIIWPDNQAKAINVLGFEECFTDSELIKIISNPDLIIKIASVRGLAIMKLIAWKDGYPSRSRDALDMLYIIRNYIDAGNRERLFEENNDLVDDDFDYELTGAKLLGRDIAKLASPSSLTFIKELLDSEIKNSDTSQFITDMLISDLILDKTDKNRKHLLNLITNLRLVMNI
;
A
#
# COMPACT_ATOMS: atom_id res chain seq x y z
N MET A 1 10.79 -15.42 20.95
CA MET A 1 9.83 -15.68 22.04
C MET A 1 9.30 -14.42 22.74
N LYS A 2 10.11 -13.47 23.21
CA LYS A 2 9.62 -12.28 23.98
C LYS A 2 8.64 -11.35 23.22
N LYS A 3 8.76 -11.26 21.88
CA LYS A 3 8.00 -10.29 21.05
C LYS A 3 6.57 -10.71 20.69
N LEU A 4 6.31 -12.02 20.54
CA LEU A 4 4.94 -12.55 20.40
C LEU A 4 4.13 -12.42 21.70
N GLY A 5 4.82 -12.30 22.85
CA GLY A 5 4.17 -12.07 24.13
C GLY A 5 3.38 -10.76 24.20
N ASP A 6 3.88 -9.69 23.58
CA ASP A 6 3.17 -8.40 23.58
C ASP A 6 1.95 -8.41 22.65
N TYR A 7 2.07 -9.06 21.50
CA TYR A 7 0.91 -9.32 20.64
C TYR A 7 -0.14 -10.16 21.37
N LYS A 8 0.26 -11.22 22.08
CA LYS A 8 -0.66 -12.02 22.89
C LYS A 8 -1.37 -11.20 23.97
N LYS A 9 -0.65 -10.33 24.70
CA LYS A 9 -1.26 -9.44 25.70
C LYS A 9 -2.30 -8.52 25.06
N LEU A 10 -2.01 -7.96 23.89
CA LEU A 10 -2.97 -7.13 23.15
C LEU A 10 -4.21 -7.94 22.77
N THR A 11 -4.06 -9.13 22.20
CA THR A 11 -5.20 -9.96 21.79
C THR A 11 -6.02 -10.42 22.98
N ASP A 12 -5.39 -10.82 24.10
CA ASP A 12 -6.09 -11.19 25.34
C ASP A 12 -6.92 -9.99 25.87
N ALA A 13 -6.37 -8.77 25.81
CA ALA A 13 -7.07 -7.56 26.19
C ALA A 13 -8.28 -7.27 25.28
N LEU A 14 -8.14 -7.44 23.96
CA LEU A 14 -9.24 -7.27 23.00
C LEU A 14 -10.38 -8.27 23.26
N LEU A 15 -10.04 -9.54 23.50
CA LEU A 15 -11.02 -10.57 23.84
C LEU A 15 -11.81 -10.20 25.11
N SER A 16 -11.11 -9.69 26.14
CA SER A 16 -11.76 -9.21 27.38
C SER A 16 -12.70 -8.01 27.15
N LYS A 17 -12.54 -7.29 26.04
CA LYS A 17 -13.37 -6.13 25.65
C LYS A 17 -14.46 -6.47 24.64
N GLY A 18 -14.71 -7.76 24.40
CA GLY A 18 -15.82 -8.24 23.56
C GLY A 18 -15.46 -8.46 22.08
N PHE A 19 -14.17 -8.52 21.74
CA PHE A 19 -13.75 -9.10 20.46
C PHE A 19 -13.87 -10.63 20.52
N SER A 20 -14.10 -11.27 19.37
CA SER A 20 -13.98 -12.72 19.21
C SER A 20 -12.94 -13.06 18.15
N SER A 21 -12.21 -14.16 18.36
CA SER A 21 -11.24 -14.67 17.39
C SER A 21 -11.92 -15.35 16.22
N SER A 22 -11.34 -15.24 15.03
CA SER A 22 -11.67 -16.10 13.90
C SER A 22 -10.73 -17.32 13.83
N ASN A 23 -10.96 -18.17 12.83
CA ASN A 23 -10.08 -19.26 12.42
C ASN A 23 -8.78 -18.79 11.72
N ILE A 24 -8.63 -17.48 11.49
CA ILE A 24 -7.38 -16.85 11.04
C ILE A 24 -6.80 -16.07 12.23
N VAL A 25 -5.55 -16.37 12.62
CA VAL A 25 -4.95 -15.93 13.90
C VAL A 25 -4.90 -14.41 14.10
N HIS A 26 -4.76 -13.64 13.02
CA HIS A 26 -4.73 -12.17 13.08
C HIS A 26 -6.11 -11.52 12.86
N LYS A 27 -7.16 -12.30 12.67
CA LYS A 27 -8.48 -11.79 12.30
C LYS A 27 -9.49 -11.98 13.42
N PHE A 28 -10.19 -10.90 13.74
CA PHE A 28 -11.12 -10.79 14.85
C PHE A 28 -12.48 -10.26 14.37
N HIS A 29 -13.49 -10.41 15.22
CA HIS A 29 -14.81 -9.80 15.04
C HIS A 29 -15.11 -8.93 16.26
N TYR A 30 -15.86 -7.84 16.05
CA TYR A 30 -16.34 -6.99 17.13
C TYR A 30 -17.78 -6.59 16.89
N LYS A 31 -18.70 -7.06 17.75
CA LYS A 31 -20.15 -6.86 17.59
C LYS A 31 -20.59 -7.27 16.17
N SER A 32 -21.17 -6.36 15.40
CA SER A 32 -21.61 -6.56 14.02
C SER A 32 -20.53 -6.30 12.97
N ILE A 33 -19.28 -6.06 13.36
CA ILE A 33 -18.15 -5.78 12.46
C ILE A 33 -17.29 -7.05 12.37
N PRO A 34 -17.47 -7.87 11.32
CA PRO A 34 -16.63 -9.03 11.12
C PRO A 34 -15.31 -8.67 10.43
N GLY A 35 -14.28 -9.50 10.62
CA GLY A 35 -13.11 -9.49 9.75
C GLY A 35 -12.14 -8.35 9.98
N ILE A 36 -11.95 -7.94 11.24
CA ILE A 36 -10.95 -6.94 11.64
C ILE A 36 -9.59 -7.62 11.66
N ASP A 37 -8.71 -7.23 10.74
CA ASP A 37 -7.32 -7.69 10.70
C ASP A 37 -6.44 -6.87 11.65
N ILE A 38 -5.77 -7.55 12.58
CA ILE A 38 -4.84 -6.98 13.55
C ILE A 38 -3.50 -7.67 13.36
N ILE A 39 -2.62 -7.03 12.59
CA ILE A 39 -1.35 -7.60 12.16
C ILE A 39 -0.22 -6.88 12.92
N PRO A 40 0.61 -7.60 13.69
CA PRO A 40 1.76 -6.99 14.33
C PRO A 40 2.89 -6.79 13.31
N PHE A 41 3.65 -5.71 13.43
CA PHE A 41 4.78 -5.40 12.54
C PHE A 41 5.94 -4.76 13.33
N GLY A 42 7.02 -4.41 12.63
CA GLY A 42 8.23 -3.86 13.22
C GLY A 42 9.12 -4.95 13.83
N LYS A 43 9.69 -4.71 15.02
CA LYS A 43 10.68 -5.60 15.65
C LYS A 43 10.22 -7.06 15.83
N ILE A 44 8.91 -7.31 15.84
CA ILE A 44 8.33 -8.66 15.94
C ILE A 44 8.49 -9.51 14.68
N SER A 45 8.73 -8.88 13.52
CA SER A 45 8.95 -9.57 12.24
C SER A 45 10.28 -10.35 12.21
N LEU A 46 10.24 -11.49 11.53
CA LEU A 46 11.40 -12.28 11.13
C LEU A 46 12.00 -11.66 9.86
N ASN A 47 13.32 -11.55 9.80
CA ASN A 47 14.05 -10.97 8.66
C ASN A 47 13.47 -9.63 8.17
N THR A 48 12.84 -8.87 9.08
CA THR A 48 12.21 -7.55 8.85
C THR A 48 10.97 -7.51 7.94
N SER A 49 10.56 -8.63 7.33
CA SER A 49 9.50 -8.61 6.32
C SER A 49 8.40 -9.64 6.51
N SER A 50 8.48 -10.55 7.49
CA SER A 50 7.41 -11.54 7.68
C SER A 50 7.09 -11.86 9.13
N ILE A 51 5.82 -12.14 9.39
CA ILE A 51 5.34 -12.68 10.67
C ILE A 51 5.01 -14.15 10.47
N ILE A 52 5.49 -14.97 11.40
CA ILE A 52 5.18 -16.40 11.49
C ILE A 52 4.61 -16.65 12.88
N TRP A 53 3.42 -17.24 12.93
CA TRP A 53 2.78 -17.63 14.18
C TRP A 53 3.36 -18.96 14.65
N PRO A 54 3.57 -19.18 15.95
CA PRO A 54 4.09 -20.45 16.48
C PRO A 54 3.23 -21.65 16.08
N ASP A 55 1.93 -21.39 15.96
CA ASP A 55 0.90 -22.32 15.60
C ASP A 55 1.02 -22.49 14.08
N ASN A 56 1.79 -23.50 13.66
CA ASN A 56 2.30 -23.79 12.30
C ASN A 56 1.22 -23.94 11.19
N GLN A 57 -0.02 -23.52 11.45
CA GLN A 57 -1.18 -23.55 10.57
C GLN A 57 -1.43 -22.20 9.86
N ALA A 58 -0.92 -21.08 10.39
CA ALA A 58 -1.07 -19.79 9.74
C ALA A 58 0.04 -19.55 8.70
N LYS A 59 -0.35 -19.20 7.47
CA LYS A 59 0.60 -18.73 6.45
C LYS A 59 1.38 -17.53 6.99
N ALA A 60 2.68 -17.47 6.67
CA ALA A 60 3.47 -16.28 6.95
C ALA A 60 2.82 -15.05 6.28
N ILE A 61 2.77 -13.92 6.98
CA ILE A 61 2.28 -12.66 6.39
C ILE A 61 3.46 -11.77 6.13
N ASN A 62 3.56 -11.29 4.90
CA ASN A 62 4.49 -10.26 4.51
C ASN A 62 4.05 -8.90 5.11
N VAL A 63 4.96 -8.27 5.85
CA VAL A 63 4.77 -6.96 6.48
C VAL A 63 5.75 -5.92 5.95
N LEU A 64 6.41 -6.20 4.82
CA LEU A 64 7.21 -5.20 4.09
C LEU A 64 6.33 -3.98 3.75
N GLY A 65 6.84 -2.77 3.95
CA GLY A 65 6.08 -1.52 3.75
C GLY A 65 5.27 -1.04 4.96
N PHE A 66 5.09 -1.85 6.01
CA PHE A 66 4.25 -1.47 7.16
C PHE A 66 4.91 -0.40 8.03
N GLU A 67 6.23 -0.45 8.22
CA GLU A 67 6.96 0.52 9.04
C GLU A 67 6.98 1.90 8.36
N GLU A 68 7.18 1.94 7.04
CA GLU A 68 7.11 3.17 6.24
C GLU A 68 5.71 3.78 6.32
N CYS A 69 4.67 2.97 6.10
CA CYS A 69 3.28 3.40 6.18
C CYS A 69 2.90 3.93 7.58
N PHE A 70 3.39 3.28 8.65
CA PHE A 70 3.15 3.74 10.02
C PHE A 70 3.89 5.04 10.35
N THR A 71 5.14 5.18 9.89
CA THR A 71 5.94 6.39 10.10
C THR A 71 5.32 7.59 9.39
N ASP A 72 4.79 7.36 8.20
CA ASP A 72 4.16 8.36 7.34
C ASP A 72 2.67 8.63 7.63
N SER A 73 2.10 7.91 8.60
CA SER A 73 0.68 8.03 8.94
C SER A 73 0.31 9.41 9.49
N GLU A 74 -0.91 9.83 9.17
CA GLU A 74 -1.49 11.09 9.59
C GLU A 74 -2.32 10.89 10.86
N LEU A 75 -2.26 11.86 11.78
CA LEU A 75 -3.09 11.87 12.98
C LEU A 75 -4.46 12.47 12.67
N ILE A 76 -5.51 11.67 12.77
CA ILE A 76 -6.89 12.07 12.49
C ILE A 76 -7.71 11.99 13.77
N LYS A 77 -8.34 13.10 14.13
CA LYS A 77 -9.30 13.19 15.23
C LYS A 77 -10.66 12.71 14.75
N ILE A 78 -11.16 11.62 15.33
CA ILE A 78 -12.43 10.99 14.95
C ILE A 78 -13.55 11.17 15.99
N ILE A 79 -13.20 11.49 17.24
CA ILE A 79 -14.16 11.86 18.28
C ILE A 79 -13.62 13.10 19.01
N SER A 80 -14.50 14.06 19.32
CA SER A 80 -14.12 15.32 19.99
C SER A 80 -14.53 15.40 21.47
N ASN A 81 -15.27 14.43 21.99
CA ASN A 81 -15.63 14.36 23.40
C ASN A 81 -16.01 12.92 23.83
N PRO A 82 -15.13 12.17 24.51
CA PRO A 82 -13.71 12.50 24.74
C PRO A 82 -12.92 12.49 23.43
N ASP A 83 -11.77 13.16 23.42
CA ASP A 83 -10.88 13.16 22.25
C ASP A 83 -10.41 11.74 21.91
N LEU A 84 -10.63 11.33 20.66
CA LEU A 84 -10.05 10.13 20.08
C LEU A 84 -9.31 10.50 18.81
N ILE A 85 -7.99 10.41 18.87
CA ILE A 85 -7.06 10.67 17.75
C ILE A 85 -6.41 9.34 17.38
N ILE A 86 -6.49 8.97 16.11
CA ILE A 86 -5.92 7.74 15.59
C ILE A 86 -4.95 8.05 14.45
N LYS A 87 -3.97 7.18 14.25
CA LYS A 87 -3.14 7.20 13.05
C LYS A 87 -3.87 6.54 11.89
N ILE A 88 -3.91 7.21 10.75
CA ILE A 88 -4.43 6.68 9.48
C ILE A 88 -3.29 6.69 8.47
N ALA A 89 -3.15 5.59 7.72
CA ALA A 89 -2.15 5.48 6.67
C ALA A 89 -2.31 6.62 5.64
N SER A 90 -1.21 7.27 5.27
CA SER A 90 -1.20 8.23 4.17
C SER A 90 -1.51 7.52 2.84
N VAL A 91 -1.92 8.28 1.82
CA VAL A 91 -2.21 7.70 0.50
C VAL A 91 -0.96 7.09 -0.16
N ARG A 92 0.23 7.69 0.03
CA ARG A 92 1.49 7.12 -0.47
C ARG A 92 1.93 5.87 0.29
N GLY A 93 1.72 5.82 1.60
CA GLY A 93 1.94 4.63 2.41
C GLY A 93 1.02 3.47 2.02
N LEU A 94 -0.26 3.78 1.75
CA LEU A 94 -1.22 2.82 1.20
C LEU A 94 -0.78 2.31 -0.18
N ALA A 95 -0.28 3.18 -1.06
CA ALA A 95 0.20 2.76 -2.38
C ALA A 95 1.36 1.73 -2.29
N ILE A 96 2.33 1.98 -1.41
CA ILE A 96 3.42 1.03 -1.10
C ILE A 96 2.84 -0.33 -0.68
N MET A 97 1.92 -0.32 0.29
CA MET A 97 1.31 -1.55 0.80
C MET A 97 0.51 -2.29 -0.29
N LYS A 98 -0.20 -1.58 -1.17
CA LYS A 98 -1.00 -2.18 -2.24
C LYS A 98 -0.14 -2.86 -3.30
N LEU A 99 0.96 -2.23 -3.71
CA LEU A 99 1.92 -2.83 -4.65
C LEU A 99 2.52 -4.13 -4.08
N ILE A 100 2.96 -4.09 -2.83
CA ILE A 100 3.55 -5.25 -2.15
C ILE A 100 2.51 -6.36 -1.96
N ALA A 101 1.32 -6.02 -1.44
CA ALA A 101 0.25 -6.98 -1.19
C ALA A 101 -0.28 -7.65 -2.47
N TRP A 102 -0.36 -6.90 -3.58
CA TRP A 102 -0.73 -7.47 -4.88
C TRP A 102 0.27 -8.56 -5.27
N LYS A 103 1.57 -8.26 -5.26
CA LYS A 103 2.61 -9.22 -5.69
C LYS A 103 2.70 -10.44 -4.78
N ASP A 104 2.60 -10.23 -3.46
CA ASP A 104 2.71 -11.29 -2.45
C ASP A 104 1.50 -12.24 -2.47
N GLY A 105 0.31 -11.70 -2.73
CA GLY A 105 -0.95 -12.44 -2.66
C GLY A 105 -1.62 -12.76 -4.00
N TYR A 106 -1.00 -12.44 -5.14
CA TYR A 106 -1.54 -12.75 -6.47
C TYR A 106 -1.78 -14.27 -6.64
N PRO A 107 -2.91 -14.71 -7.21
CA PRO A 107 -4.01 -13.92 -7.79
C PRO A 107 -5.10 -13.49 -6.78
N SER A 108 -5.06 -13.95 -5.53
CA SER A 108 -6.10 -13.65 -4.53
C SER A 108 -6.22 -12.17 -4.14
N ARG A 109 -5.23 -11.36 -4.51
CA ARG A 109 -5.12 -9.92 -4.24
C ARG A 109 -5.19 -9.06 -5.51
N SER A 110 -5.74 -9.57 -6.62
CA SER A 110 -5.88 -8.82 -7.90
C SER A 110 -6.51 -7.43 -7.73
N ARG A 111 -7.51 -7.30 -6.84
CA ARG A 111 -8.16 -6.02 -6.52
C ARG A 111 -7.21 -4.92 -6.04
N ASP A 112 -6.05 -5.26 -5.47
CA ASP A 112 -5.07 -4.24 -5.07
C ASP A 112 -4.53 -3.46 -6.28
N ALA A 113 -4.55 -4.02 -7.50
CA ALA A 113 -4.22 -3.30 -8.72
C ALA A 113 -5.27 -2.24 -9.07
N LEU A 114 -6.56 -2.55 -8.90
CA LEU A 114 -7.65 -1.57 -9.06
C LEU A 114 -7.54 -0.43 -8.04
N ASP A 115 -7.22 -0.76 -6.79
CA ASP A 115 -7.00 0.25 -5.75
C ASP A 115 -5.80 1.14 -6.09
N MET A 116 -4.72 0.58 -6.66
CA MET A 116 -3.59 1.36 -7.17
C MET A 116 -3.97 2.29 -8.31
N LEU A 117 -4.78 1.83 -9.27
CA LEU A 117 -5.28 2.70 -10.33
C LEU A 117 -6.14 3.84 -9.77
N TYR A 118 -6.99 3.54 -8.79
CA TYR A 118 -7.80 4.56 -8.12
C TYR A 118 -6.93 5.60 -7.41
N ILE A 119 -5.89 5.16 -6.68
CA ILE A 119 -4.94 6.07 -6.03
C ILE A 119 -4.26 6.96 -7.07
N ILE A 120 -3.72 6.40 -8.14
CA ILE A 120 -3.01 7.14 -9.20
C ILE A 120 -3.89 8.25 -9.78
N ARG A 121 -5.12 7.90 -10.20
CA ARG A 121 -6.04 8.85 -10.84
C ARG A 121 -6.44 10.03 -9.95
N ASN A 122 -6.47 9.81 -8.64
CA ASN A 122 -6.90 10.81 -7.67
C ASN A 122 -5.73 11.39 -6.87
N TYR A 123 -4.49 11.06 -7.24
CA TYR A 123 -3.35 11.37 -6.36
C TYR A 123 -3.15 12.88 -6.20
N ILE A 124 -3.36 13.68 -7.25
CA ILE A 124 -3.26 15.14 -7.15
C ILE A 124 -4.33 15.70 -6.17
N ASP A 125 -5.56 15.20 -6.24
CA ASP A 125 -6.66 15.65 -5.35
C ASP A 125 -6.57 15.09 -3.93
N ALA A 126 -5.73 14.09 -3.69
CA ALA A 126 -5.47 13.50 -2.38
C ALA A 126 -4.56 14.39 -1.50
N GLY A 127 -4.85 15.70 -1.44
CA GLY A 127 -4.08 16.69 -0.67
C GLY A 127 -2.77 17.14 -1.32
N ASN A 128 -2.54 16.82 -2.59
CA ASN A 128 -1.25 17.05 -3.25
C ASN A 128 -1.25 18.19 -4.27
N ARG A 129 -2.40 18.84 -4.49
CA ARG A 129 -2.58 19.88 -5.50
C ARG A 129 -1.65 21.08 -5.28
N GLU A 130 -1.57 21.59 -4.05
CA GLU A 130 -0.73 22.76 -3.73
C GLU A 130 0.75 22.46 -3.95
N ARG A 131 1.27 21.39 -3.33
CA ARG A 131 2.67 20.97 -3.50
C ARG A 131 3.05 20.54 -4.93
N LEU A 132 2.08 20.17 -5.77
CA LEU A 132 2.35 19.94 -7.19
C LEU A 132 2.85 21.23 -7.85
N PHE A 133 2.21 22.37 -7.57
CA PHE A 133 2.60 23.66 -8.15
C PHE A 133 3.78 24.33 -7.42
N GLU A 134 3.91 24.11 -6.12
CA GLU A 134 4.95 24.78 -5.33
C GLU A 134 6.29 24.02 -5.31
N GLU A 135 6.24 22.69 -5.21
CA GLU A 135 7.45 21.87 -4.99
C GLU A 135 7.80 20.97 -6.18
N ASN A 136 6.84 20.65 -7.05
CA ASN A 136 7.00 19.71 -8.17
C ASN A 136 6.47 20.28 -9.48
N ASN A 137 6.64 21.59 -9.69
CA ASN A 137 6.15 22.28 -10.89
C ASN A 137 6.76 21.76 -12.18
N ASP A 138 7.93 21.12 -12.09
CA ASP A 138 8.61 20.45 -13.19
C ASP A 138 7.83 19.24 -13.73
N LEU A 139 6.80 18.78 -13.01
CA LEU A 139 5.86 17.76 -13.49
C LEU A 139 4.70 18.33 -14.30
N VAL A 140 4.54 19.66 -14.36
CA VAL A 140 3.50 20.36 -15.11
C VAL A 140 4.13 20.92 -16.38
N ASP A 141 3.89 20.25 -17.50
CA ASP A 141 4.42 20.57 -18.83
C ASP A 141 3.29 20.85 -19.84
N ASP A 142 3.64 21.17 -21.08
CA ASP A 142 2.67 21.46 -22.15
C ASP A 142 1.80 20.23 -22.51
N ASP A 143 2.25 19.01 -22.18
CA ASP A 143 1.56 17.73 -22.39
C ASP A 143 0.86 17.23 -21.11
N PHE A 144 0.49 18.15 -20.21
CA PHE A 144 -0.09 17.83 -18.92
C PHE A 144 -1.35 16.94 -19.03
N ASP A 145 -1.23 15.69 -18.55
CA ASP A 145 -2.36 14.81 -18.24
C ASP A 145 -2.44 14.65 -16.72
N TYR A 146 -3.60 14.97 -16.17
CA TYR A 146 -3.85 14.99 -14.73
C TYR A 146 -3.56 13.65 -14.04
N GLU A 147 -3.99 12.54 -14.65
CA GLU A 147 -3.80 11.21 -14.07
C GLU A 147 -2.34 10.75 -14.22
N LEU A 148 -1.73 11.00 -15.38
CA LEU A 148 -0.32 10.65 -15.62
C LEU A 148 0.61 11.45 -14.71
N THR A 149 0.35 12.74 -14.49
CA THR A 149 1.07 13.57 -13.54
C THR A 149 0.87 13.09 -12.10
N GLY A 150 -0.33 12.61 -11.76
CA GLY A 150 -0.58 11.90 -10.51
C GLY A 150 0.34 10.68 -10.33
N ALA A 151 0.53 9.87 -11.38
CA ALA A 151 1.47 8.75 -11.36
C ALA A 151 2.93 9.21 -11.20
N LYS A 152 3.35 10.27 -11.92
CA LYS A 152 4.70 10.85 -11.80
C LYS A 152 4.98 11.28 -10.35
N LEU A 153 4.07 12.06 -9.75
CA LEU A 153 4.22 12.56 -8.39
C LEU A 153 4.27 11.42 -7.37
N LEU A 154 3.34 10.46 -7.47
CA LEU A 154 3.32 9.28 -6.60
C LEU A 154 4.63 8.49 -6.67
N GLY A 155 5.22 8.35 -7.86
CA GLY A 155 6.52 7.68 -8.05
C GLY A 155 7.63 8.35 -7.23
N ARG A 156 7.70 9.68 -7.25
CA ARG A 156 8.68 10.45 -6.44
C ARG A 156 8.47 10.24 -4.96
N ASP A 157 7.23 10.26 -4.51
CA ASP A 157 6.92 10.15 -3.09
C ASP A 157 7.15 8.74 -2.55
N ILE A 158 6.85 7.71 -3.35
CA ILE A 158 7.23 6.33 -3.01
C ILE A 158 8.75 6.22 -2.87
N ALA A 159 9.52 6.79 -3.80
CA ALA A 159 10.99 6.74 -3.72
C ALA A 159 11.55 7.45 -2.47
N LYS A 160 10.93 8.57 -2.05
CA LYS A 160 11.32 9.30 -0.83
C LYS A 160 10.93 8.57 0.45
N LEU A 161 9.81 7.84 0.44
CA LEU A 161 9.24 7.20 1.64
C LEU A 161 9.75 5.76 1.85
N ALA A 162 9.86 4.98 0.78
CA ALA A 162 10.15 3.55 0.88
C ALA A 162 11.56 3.29 1.43
N SER A 163 11.69 2.29 2.31
CA SER A 163 13.00 1.78 2.71
C SER A 163 13.73 1.15 1.51
N PRO A 164 15.07 1.00 1.56
CA PRO A 164 15.82 0.39 0.46
C PRO A 164 15.31 -0.99 0.03
N SER A 165 14.87 -1.83 0.98
CA SER A 165 14.31 -3.15 0.68
C SER A 165 12.94 -3.07 0.01
N SER A 166 12.03 -2.23 0.52
CA SER A 166 10.71 -2.01 -0.09
C SER A 166 10.84 -1.41 -1.49
N LEU A 167 11.76 -0.45 -1.65
CA LEU A 167 12.01 0.23 -2.92
C LEU A 167 12.58 -0.73 -3.97
N THR A 168 13.52 -1.59 -3.58
CA THR A 168 14.06 -2.65 -4.45
C THR A 168 12.94 -3.59 -4.91
N PHE A 169 12.12 -4.07 -3.98
CA PHE A 169 10.99 -4.95 -4.29
C PHE A 169 9.98 -4.29 -5.24
N ILE A 170 9.58 -3.05 -4.96
CA ILE A 170 8.63 -2.29 -5.79
C ILE A 170 9.20 -2.05 -7.18
N LYS A 171 10.48 -1.67 -7.28
CA LYS A 171 11.16 -1.46 -8.56
C LYS A 171 11.16 -2.75 -9.39
N GLU A 172 11.57 -3.87 -8.81
CA GLU A 172 11.60 -5.18 -9.50
C GLU A 172 10.20 -5.61 -9.97
N LEU A 173 9.19 -5.41 -9.13
CA LEU A 173 7.79 -5.62 -9.48
C LEU A 173 7.40 -4.80 -10.71
N LEU A 174 7.53 -3.48 -10.64
CA LEU A 174 7.12 -2.58 -11.72
C LEU A 174 7.91 -2.84 -13.00
N ASP A 175 9.21 -3.16 -12.89
CA ASP A 175 10.06 -3.52 -14.01
C ASP A 175 9.56 -4.78 -14.72
N SER A 176 9.17 -5.80 -13.94
CA SER A 176 8.65 -7.04 -14.50
C SER A 176 7.33 -6.84 -15.26
N GLU A 177 6.44 -5.99 -14.74
CA GLU A 177 5.14 -5.70 -15.34
C GLU A 177 5.26 -4.81 -16.60
N ILE A 178 6.22 -3.87 -16.61
CA ILE A 178 6.44 -3.00 -17.80
C ILE A 178 7.17 -3.75 -18.91
N LYS A 179 8.19 -4.55 -18.58
CA LYS A 179 8.95 -5.32 -19.56
C LYS A 179 8.07 -6.33 -20.31
N ASN A 180 7.10 -6.90 -19.62
CA ASN A 180 6.15 -7.87 -20.17
C ASN A 180 4.75 -7.25 -20.29
N SER A 181 4.66 -6.00 -20.76
CA SER A 181 3.40 -5.23 -20.77
C SER A 181 2.22 -5.97 -21.39
N ASP A 182 2.46 -6.76 -22.43
CA ASP A 182 1.41 -7.45 -23.18
C ASP A 182 0.84 -8.66 -22.42
N THR A 183 1.55 -9.14 -21.40
CA THR A 183 1.16 -10.26 -20.53
C THR A 183 1.11 -9.87 -19.05
N SER A 184 1.22 -8.56 -18.76
CA SER A 184 1.23 -8.00 -17.41
C SER A 184 -0.10 -8.28 -16.72
N GLN A 185 -0.03 -9.05 -15.63
CA GLN A 185 -1.20 -9.34 -14.81
C GLN A 185 -1.63 -8.10 -14.04
N PHE A 186 -0.68 -7.25 -13.61
CA PHE A 186 -1.02 -6.02 -12.89
C PHE A 186 -1.78 -5.04 -13.77
N ILE A 187 -1.32 -4.81 -15.01
CA ILE A 187 -2.02 -3.96 -15.97
C ILE A 187 -3.39 -4.54 -16.32
N THR A 188 -3.47 -5.87 -16.46
CA THR A 188 -4.74 -6.57 -16.71
C THR A 188 -5.71 -6.38 -15.54
N ASP A 189 -5.25 -6.57 -14.30
CA ASP A 189 -6.06 -6.38 -13.09
C ASP A 189 -6.47 -4.93 -12.86
N MET A 190 -5.73 -3.95 -13.41
CA MET A 190 -6.14 -2.53 -13.40
C MET A 190 -7.34 -2.25 -14.33
N LEU A 191 -7.76 -3.19 -15.16
CA LEU A 191 -8.91 -2.98 -16.05
C LEU A 191 -10.22 -3.15 -15.26
N ILE A 192 -11.03 -2.09 -15.23
CA ILE A 192 -12.43 -2.18 -14.82
C ILE A 192 -13.19 -2.83 -15.97
N SER A 193 -14.00 -3.85 -15.69
CA SER A 193 -14.55 -4.88 -16.60
C SER A 193 -15.27 -4.43 -17.88
N ASP A 194 -15.47 -3.13 -18.14
CA ASP A 194 -16.43 -2.68 -19.16
C ASP A 194 -15.88 -1.84 -20.33
N LEU A 195 -14.57 -1.62 -20.51
CA LEU A 195 -14.04 -0.99 -21.75
C LEU A 195 -12.58 -1.40 -22.03
N ILE A 196 -12.39 -2.38 -22.92
CA ILE A 196 -11.18 -3.24 -22.94
C ILE A 196 -10.05 -2.78 -23.89
N LEU A 197 -10.25 -1.82 -24.81
CA LEU A 197 -9.22 -1.58 -25.85
C LEU A 197 -8.50 -0.22 -25.79
N ASP A 198 -9.07 0.81 -25.18
CA ASP A 198 -8.42 2.15 -25.08
C ASP A 198 -7.71 2.39 -23.73
N LYS A 199 -8.02 1.59 -22.70
CA LYS A 199 -7.53 1.80 -21.33
C LYS A 199 -6.21 1.11 -21.01
N THR A 200 -5.85 0.05 -21.74
CA THR A 200 -4.61 -0.71 -21.50
C THR A 200 -3.36 0.12 -21.76
N ASP A 201 -3.36 0.93 -22.83
CA ASP A 201 -2.25 1.85 -23.12
C ASP A 201 -2.11 2.92 -22.04
N LYS A 202 -3.23 3.48 -21.55
CA LYS A 202 -3.21 4.47 -20.46
C LYS A 202 -2.72 3.85 -19.14
N ASN A 203 -3.16 2.65 -18.78
CA ASN A 203 -2.68 1.95 -17.58
C ASN A 203 -1.19 1.61 -17.67
N ARG A 204 -0.69 1.23 -18.86
CA ARG A 204 0.74 1.05 -19.11
C ARG A 204 1.50 2.37 -18.91
N LYS A 205 0.97 3.49 -19.42
CA LYS A 205 1.55 4.82 -19.23
C LYS A 205 1.56 5.25 -17.76
N HIS A 206 0.54 4.90 -16.97
CA HIS A 206 0.53 5.11 -15.52
C HIS A 206 1.72 4.41 -14.85
N LEU A 207 1.90 3.11 -15.11
CA LEU A 207 3.04 2.36 -14.56
C LEU A 207 4.39 2.92 -15.01
N LEU A 208 4.51 3.27 -16.30
CA LEU A 208 5.74 3.82 -16.86
C LEU A 208 6.11 5.14 -16.19
N ASN A 209 5.15 6.06 -16.01
CA ASN A 209 5.39 7.34 -15.34
C ASN A 209 5.74 7.16 -13.85
N LEU A 210 5.04 6.25 -13.17
CA LEU A 210 5.31 5.88 -11.78
C LEU A 210 6.75 5.38 -11.62
N ILE A 211 7.17 4.37 -12.37
CA ILE A 211 8.53 3.80 -12.24
C ILE A 211 9.60 4.79 -12.68
N THR A 212 9.33 5.60 -13.71
CA THR A 212 10.32 6.55 -14.24
C THR A 212 10.63 7.62 -13.21
N ASN A 213 9.60 8.17 -12.55
CA ASN A 213 9.81 9.17 -11.50
C ASN A 213 10.34 8.61 -10.19
N LEU A 214 9.99 7.34 -9.89
CA LEU A 214 10.63 6.61 -8.80
C LEU A 214 12.15 6.51 -9.03
N ARG A 215 12.57 6.17 -10.25
CA ARG A 215 14.00 6.06 -10.63
C ARG A 215 14.76 7.37 -10.62
N LEU A 216 14.14 8.44 -11.13
CA LEU A 216 14.75 9.78 -11.13
C LEU A 216 15.17 10.21 -9.71
N VAL A 217 14.33 9.96 -8.71
CA VAL A 217 14.65 10.28 -7.30
C VAL A 217 15.77 9.38 -6.76
N MET A 218 15.88 8.15 -7.25
CA MET A 218 16.94 7.21 -6.88
C MET A 218 18.28 7.50 -7.57
N ASN A 219 18.35 8.43 -8.53
CA ASN A 219 19.52 8.67 -9.40
C ASN A 219 19.95 7.44 -10.21
N ILE A 220 18.99 6.66 -10.73
CA ILE A 220 19.21 5.49 -11.58
C ILE A 220 18.33 5.50 -12.83
#